data_AF-A0AA45LAU8-F1
#
_entry.id   AF-A0AA45LAU8-F1
#
_cell.length_a   1.000
_cell.length_b   1.000
_cell.length_c   1.000
_cell.angle_alpha   90.00
_cell.angle_beta   90.00
_cell.angle_gamma   90.00
#
_symmetry.space_group_name_H-M   'P 1'
#
loop_
_entity.id
_entity.type
_entity.pdbx_description
1 polymer ?
#
loop_
_entity_poly.entity_id
_entity_poly.type
_entity_poly.pdbx_seq_one_letter_code
_entity_poly.pdbx_strand_id
1 'polypeptide(L)'
;MRALAESGAEGWQDVVPEAVRIASDGQLPPRDRVAAMSLVVDIAPPALADGVRDLSEDLRLSVRDRVVVLHALRHVIGLSPLRRVRDDELTPAAARCQAGDLLRYFAPQDRAAKTHLLETTAHDRAAPPALRVRSAVGLLGCGAAGRGQALPLLLGLAQEEALPASARTRAARALVEEAPASRSRALKVLRSLLPTTTPLQRRGVWLAIGVVEPTEAAVGLLEMARNPDHTPVARVRCAEAITTLRRDWKDKAALTARQIAFDTTVPWHVGRTAARHLARWSEVCREEARELLRSLPHQPTSHTNPSIPRNS
;
A
#
# COMPACT_ATOMS: atom_id res chain seq x y z
N MET A 1 -22.45 11.06 4.87
CA MET A 1 -23.18 9.85 4.44
C MET A 1 -22.99 8.69 5.42
N ARG A 2 -21.81 8.08 5.58
CA ARG A 2 -21.65 6.89 6.45
C ARG A 2 -22.11 7.08 7.92
N ALA A 3 -21.70 8.18 8.55
CA ALA A 3 -22.10 8.48 9.93
C ALA A 3 -23.62 8.71 10.11
N LEU A 4 -24.34 9.12 9.05
CA LEU A 4 -25.80 9.29 9.06
C LEU A 4 -26.53 7.96 8.81
N ALA A 5 -25.93 7.05 8.03
CA ALA A 5 -26.47 5.71 7.89
C ALA A 5 -26.34 4.88 9.18
N GLU A 6 -25.30 5.15 9.98
CA GLU A 6 -25.08 4.46 11.26
C GLU A 6 -26.04 4.91 12.38
N SER A 7 -26.87 5.96 12.19
CA SER A 7 -27.76 6.51 13.22
C SER A 7 -29.16 5.86 13.30
N GLY A 8 -29.42 4.77 12.57
CA GLY A 8 -30.68 4.02 12.61
C GLY A 8 -31.60 4.25 11.41
N ALA A 9 -32.71 3.50 11.33
CA ALA A 9 -33.52 3.29 10.12
C ALA A 9 -34.03 4.56 9.41
N GLU A 10 -34.25 5.67 10.10
CA GLU A 10 -34.65 6.95 9.48
C GLU A 10 -33.52 7.57 8.67
N GLY A 11 -32.27 7.53 9.16
CA GLY A 11 -31.10 7.99 8.40
C GLY A 11 -30.84 7.18 7.12
N TRP A 12 -31.46 6.01 6.98
CA TRP A 12 -31.30 5.13 5.82
C TRP A 12 -32.14 5.60 4.64
N GLN A 13 -33.36 6.07 4.91
CA GLN A 13 -34.27 6.57 3.89
C GLN A 13 -33.70 7.79 3.17
N ASP A 14 -32.89 8.60 3.86
CA ASP A 14 -32.24 9.78 3.28
C ASP A 14 -30.93 9.47 2.56
N VAL A 15 -30.12 8.54 3.10
CA VAL A 15 -28.77 8.28 2.57
C VAL A 15 -28.78 7.37 1.35
N VAL A 16 -29.69 6.38 1.30
CA VAL A 16 -29.71 5.39 0.20
C VAL A 16 -30.06 6.03 -1.15
N PRO A 17 -31.10 6.87 -1.31
CA PRO A 17 -31.40 7.49 -2.59
C PRO A 17 -30.26 8.35 -3.11
N GLU A 18 -29.61 9.12 -2.23
CA GLU A 18 -28.46 9.95 -2.60
C GLU A 18 -27.24 9.11 -2.98
N ALA A 19 -26.96 8.03 -2.25
CA ALA A 19 -25.87 7.13 -2.58
C ALA A 19 -26.12 6.37 -3.91
N VAL A 20 -27.37 5.96 -4.17
CA VAL A 20 -27.79 5.38 -5.47
C VAL A 20 -27.63 6.41 -6.59
N ARG A 21 -28.05 7.66 -6.37
CA ARG A 21 -27.89 8.76 -7.33
C ARG A 21 -26.42 8.99 -7.66
N ILE A 22 -25.56 9.11 -6.64
CA ILE A 22 -24.11 9.30 -6.81
C ILE A 22 -23.49 8.11 -7.55
N ALA A 23 -23.85 6.88 -7.18
CA ALA A 23 -23.31 5.69 -7.85
C ALA A 23 -23.70 5.66 -9.34
N SER A 24 -24.94 6.06 -9.64
CA SER A 24 -25.51 6.03 -10.99
C SER A 24 -25.09 7.19 -11.87
N ASP A 25 -24.61 8.28 -11.29
CA ASP A 25 -24.19 9.46 -12.03
C ASP A 25 -22.89 9.20 -12.82
N GLY A 26 -23.04 8.99 -14.13
CA GLY A 26 -21.93 8.75 -15.05
C GLY A 26 -20.95 9.93 -15.19
N GLN A 27 -21.32 11.12 -14.73
CA GLN A 27 -20.47 12.31 -14.78
C GLN A 27 -19.55 12.44 -13.56
N LEU A 28 -19.83 11.71 -12.47
CA LEU A 28 -19.01 11.77 -11.26
C LEU A 28 -17.73 10.94 -11.37
N PRO A 29 -16.66 11.32 -10.65
CA PRO A 29 -15.42 10.55 -10.61
C PRO A 29 -15.68 9.10 -10.18
N PRO A 30 -15.05 8.09 -10.82
CA PRO A 30 -15.25 6.68 -10.49
C PRO A 30 -15.06 6.36 -9.00
N ARG A 31 -14.13 7.05 -8.33
CA ARG A 31 -13.87 6.89 -6.90
C ARG A 31 -15.12 7.17 -6.05
N ASP A 32 -15.81 8.26 -6.34
CA ASP A 32 -16.96 8.70 -5.53
C ASP A 32 -18.15 7.77 -5.79
N ARG A 33 -18.31 7.34 -7.04
CA ARG A 33 -19.32 6.35 -7.44
C ARG A 33 -19.11 5.00 -6.75
N VAL A 34 -17.87 4.50 -6.70
CA VAL A 34 -17.52 3.24 -6.03
C VAL A 34 -17.70 3.34 -4.51
N ALA A 35 -17.36 4.49 -3.92
CA ALA A 35 -17.57 4.73 -2.50
C ALA A 35 -19.06 4.77 -2.14
N ALA A 36 -19.88 5.46 -2.93
CA ALA A 36 -21.32 5.48 -2.77
C ALA A 36 -21.95 4.10 -2.99
N MET A 37 -21.49 3.35 -4.00
CA MET A 37 -21.93 1.98 -4.23
C MET A 37 -21.60 1.08 -3.04
N SER A 38 -20.37 1.12 -2.54
CA SER A 38 -19.97 0.32 -1.37
C SER A 38 -20.86 0.62 -0.15
N LEU A 39 -21.25 1.88 0.03
CA LEU A 39 -22.19 2.30 1.06
C LEU A 39 -23.59 1.72 0.80
N VAL A 40 -24.11 1.82 -0.43
CA VAL A 40 -25.40 1.20 -0.80
C VAL A 40 -25.38 -0.28 -0.49
N VAL A 41 -24.33 -1.01 -0.87
CA VAL A 41 -24.26 -2.46 -0.64
C VAL A 41 -24.21 -2.85 0.83
N ASP A 42 -23.44 -2.15 1.65
CA ASP A 42 -23.31 -2.44 3.07
C ASP A 42 -24.66 -2.27 3.81
N ILE A 43 -25.59 -1.50 3.23
CA ILE A 43 -26.80 -1.00 3.88
C ILE A 43 -28.09 -1.42 3.14
N ALA A 44 -28.02 -1.81 1.87
CA ALA A 44 -29.21 -1.95 1.03
C ALA A 44 -30.01 -3.21 1.35
N PRO A 45 -31.35 -3.09 1.43
CA PRO A 45 -32.23 -4.26 1.47
C PRO A 45 -32.18 -5.03 0.14
N PRO A 46 -32.49 -6.34 0.15
CA PRO A 46 -32.48 -7.21 -1.03
C PRO A 46 -33.31 -6.69 -2.22
N ALA A 47 -34.31 -5.84 -2.00
CA ALA A 47 -35.15 -5.27 -3.04
C ALA A 47 -34.41 -4.35 -4.03
N LEU A 48 -33.22 -3.82 -3.66
CA LEU A 48 -32.41 -2.99 -4.55
C LEU A 48 -31.41 -3.82 -5.39
N ALA A 49 -31.54 -5.15 -5.36
CA ALA A 49 -30.62 -6.08 -6.01
C ALA A 49 -30.45 -5.86 -7.51
N ASP A 50 -31.56 -5.64 -8.21
CA ASP A 50 -31.56 -5.59 -9.68
C ASP A 50 -30.97 -4.26 -10.19
N GLY A 51 -31.37 -3.11 -9.61
CA GLY A 51 -30.78 -1.82 -9.99
C GLY A 51 -29.27 -1.73 -9.70
N VAL A 52 -28.82 -2.41 -8.64
CA VAL A 52 -27.39 -2.49 -8.32
C VAL A 52 -26.64 -3.45 -9.24
N ARG A 53 -27.29 -4.53 -9.72
CA ARG A 53 -26.74 -5.43 -10.73
C ARG A 53 -26.53 -4.68 -12.05
N ASP A 54 -27.55 -3.96 -12.52
CA ASP A 54 -27.48 -3.17 -13.76
C ASP A 54 -26.36 -2.13 -13.69
N LEU A 55 -26.21 -1.49 -12.52
CA LEU A 55 -25.09 -0.57 -12.31
C LEU A 55 -23.73 -1.24 -12.45
N SER A 56 -23.58 -2.47 -11.92
CA SER A 56 -22.32 -3.20 -12.00
C SER A 56 -21.90 -3.57 -13.42
N GLU A 57 -22.85 -3.62 -14.36
CA GLU A 57 -22.64 -3.91 -15.78
C GLU A 57 -22.39 -2.63 -16.60
N ASP A 58 -23.04 -1.51 -16.24
CA ASP A 58 -22.93 -0.23 -16.94
C ASP A 58 -21.73 0.64 -16.50
N LEU A 59 -21.17 0.36 -15.31
CA LEU A 59 -20.04 1.15 -14.85
C LEU A 59 -18.78 0.86 -15.70
N ARG A 60 -18.31 1.87 -16.44
CA ARG A 60 -16.97 1.96 -17.07
C ARG A 60 -15.81 1.98 -16.05
N LEU A 61 -15.88 1.13 -15.03
CA LEU A 61 -14.86 1.02 -14.00
C LEU A 61 -13.58 0.46 -14.57
N SER A 62 -12.48 0.81 -13.91
CA SER A 62 -11.29 -0.02 -14.01
C SER A 62 -11.65 -1.45 -13.56
N VAL A 63 -11.04 -2.46 -14.19
CA VAL A 63 -11.25 -3.87 -13.81
C VAL A 63 -11.00 -4.09 -12.31
N ARG A 64 -10.07 -3.31 -11.72
CA ARG A 64 -9.75 -3.35 -10.29
C ARG A 64 -10.93 -2.89 -9.42
N ASP A 65 -11.56 -1.79 -9.77
CA ASP A 65 -12.71 -1.26 -9.01
C ASP A 65 -13.93 -2.18 -9.20
N ARG A 66 -14.09 -2.75 -10.40
CA ARG A 66 -15.12 -3.77 -10.67
C ARG A 66 -15.00 -4.96 -9.71
N VAL A 67 -13.79 -5.47 -9.46
CA VAL A 67 -13.56 -6.56 -8.48
C VAL A 67 -14.05 -6.18 -7.08
N VAL A 68 -13.80 -4.94 -6.63
CA VAL A 68 -14.25 -4.46 -5.31
C VAL A 68 -15.78 -4.39 -5.25
N VAL A 69 -16.41 -3.81 -6.27
CA VAL A 69 -17.86 -3.70 -6.38
C VAL A 69 -18.51 -5.09 -6.41
N LEU A 70 -18.02 -6.02 -7.24
CA LEU A 70 -18.55 -7.38 -7.31
C LEU A 70 -18.45 -8.11 -5.97
N HIS A 71 -17.35 -7.95 -5.22
CA HIS A 71 -17.24 -8.52 -3.89
C HIS A 71 -18.19 -7.87 -2.89
N ALA A 72 -18.36 -6.54 -2.94
CA ALA A 72 -19.35 -5.87 -2.12
C ALA A 72 -20.71 -6.56 -2.37
N LEU A 73 -21.10 -6.71 -3.64
CA LEU A 73 -22.39 -7.27 -4.07
C LEU A 73 -22.59 -8.77 -3.85
N ARG A 74 -21.63 -9.46 -3.24
CA ARG A 74 -21.67 -10.92 -3.08
C ARG A 74 -22.95 -11.48 -2.44
N HIS A 75 -23.59 -10.73 -1.55
CA HIS A 75 -24.83 -11.16 -0.88
C HIS A 75 -26.06 -11.05 -1.77
N VAL A 76 -25.95 -10.24 -2.83
CA VAL A 76 -27.04 -9.90 -3.75
C VAL A 76 -26.94 -10.70 -5.04
N ILE A 77 -25.76 -10.70 -5.68
CA ILE A 77 -25.53 -11.34 -6.98
C ILE A 77 -24.73 -12.65 -6.87
N GLY A 78 -24.44 -13.07 -5.64
CA GLY A 78 -23.58 -14.23 -5.37
C GLY A 78 -22.10 -13.98 -5.69
N LEU A 79 -21.30 -15.04 -5.57
CA LEU A 79 -19.85 -14.99 -5.84
C LEU A 79 -19.48 -15.39 -7.27
N SER A 80 -20.42 -15.91 -8.06
CA SER A 80 -20.15 -16.40 -9.42
C SER A 80 -19.57 -15.33 -10.35
N PRO A 81 -20.01 -14.06 -10.34
CA PRO A 81 -19.35 -12.99 -11.10
C PRO A 81 -17.88 -12.80 -10.71
N LEU A 82 -17.58 -12.84 -9.40
CA LEU A 82 -16.21 -12.67 -8.91
C LEU A 82 -15.32 -13.86 -9.28
N ARG A 83 -15.86 -15.09 -9.28
CA ARG A 83 -15.18 -16.30 -9.76
C ARG A 83 -14.89 -16.21 -11.26
N ARG A 84 -15.82 -15.73 -12.08
CA ARG A 84 -15.58 -15.46 -13.51
C ARG A 84 -14.39 -14.53 -13.72
N VAL A 85 -14.29 -13.43 -12.95
CA VAL A 85 -13.13 -12.52 -13.03
C VAL A 85 -11.82 -13.20 -12.61
N ARG A 86 -11.83 -14.10 -11.62
CA ARG A 86 -10.62 -14.88 -11.23
C ARG A 86 -10.19 -15.82 -12.36
N ASP A 87 -11.15 -16.50 -12.97
CA ASP A 87 -10.92 -17.62 -13.89
C ASP A 87 -10.70 -17.18 -15.34
N ASP A 88 -11.17 -15.99 -15.73
CA ASP A 88 -10.98 -15.41 -17.06
C ASP A 88 -9.51 -15.02 -17.33
N GLU A 89 -8.86 -15.69 -18.28
CA GLU A 89 -7.47 -15.44 -18.66
C GLU A 89 -7.25 -14.11 -19.39
N LEU A 90 -8.30 -13.55 -20.00
CA LEU A 90 -8.26 -12.23 -20.64
C LEU A 90 -8.26 -11.10 -19.60
N THR A 91 -8.71 -11.39 -18.37
CA THR A 91 -8.65 -10.44 -17.28
C THR A 91 -7.20 -10.23 -16.84
N PRO A 92 -6.72 -8.98 -16.64
CA PRO A 92 -5.38 -8.72 -16.15
C PRO A 92 -5.06 -9.48 -14.86
N ALA A 93 -3.91 -10.14 -14.80
CA ALA A 93 -3.50 -11.00 -13.68
C ALA A 93 -3.61 -10.31 -12.30
N ALA A 94 -3.34 -9.00 -12.22
CA ALA A 94 -3.48 -8.24 -10.99
C ALA A 94 -4.92 -8.22 -10.44
N ALA A 95 -5.93 -8.14 -11.32
CA ALA A 95 -7.34 -8.17 -10.95
C ALA A 95 -7.80 -9.61 -10.64
N ARG A 96 -7.33 -10.61 -11.40
CA ARG A 96 -7.56 -12.03 -11.10
C ARG A 96 -7.07 -12.37 -9.69
N CYS A 97 -5.84 -11.98 -9.34
CA CYS A 97 -5.28 -12.21 -8.00
C CYS A 97 -6.11 -11.52 -6.91
N GLN A 98 -6.57 -10.28 -7.16
CA GLN A 98 -7.41 -9.56 -6.19
C GLN A 98 -8.76 -10.26 -5.99
N ALA A 99 -9.40 -10.75 -7.06
CA ALA A 99 -10.61 -11.54 -6.96
C ALA A 99 -10.37 -12.83 -6.16
N GLY A 100 -9.26 -13.54 -6.43
CA GLY A 100 -8.83 -14.70 -5.64
C GLY A 100 -8.61 -14.39 -4.16
N ASP A 101 -7.95 -13.26 -3.84
CA ASP A 101 -7.72 -12.81 -2.47
C ASP A 101 -9.02 -12.61 -1.69
N LEU A 102 -10.03 -12.03 -2.34
CA LEU A 102 -11.34 -11.80 -1.76
C LEU A 102 -12.12 -13.12 -1.61
N LEU A 103 -12.01 -14.03 -2.59
CA LEU A 103 -12.72 -15.32 -2.59
C LEU A 103 -12.20 -16.34 -1.56
N ARG A 104 -11.00 -16.16 -0.99
CA ARG A 104 -10.36 -17.16 -0.10
C ARG A 104 -11.16 -17.51 1.16
N TYR A 105 -12.08 -16.65 1.57
CA TYR A 105 -12.85 -16.79 2.80
C TYR A 105 -14.14 -17.59 2.64
N PHE A 106 -14.49 -18.01 1.41
CA PHE A 106 -15.78 -18.63 1.12
C PHE A 106 -15.66 -20.15 0.96
N ALA A 107 -15.34 -20.66 -0.23
CA ALA A 107 -15.31 -22.11 -0.47
C ALA A 107 -13.89 -22.71 -0.44
N PRO A 108 -13.72 -24.01 -0.10
CA PRO A 108 -12.44 -24.71 -0.25
C PRO A 108 -11.89 -24.66 -1.69
N GLN A 109 -12.75 -24.78 -2.69
CA GLN A 109 -12.39 -24.69 -4.10
C GLN A 109 -11.84 -23.30 -4.45
N ASP A 110 -12.38 -22.24 -3.82
CA ASP A 110 -11.89 -20.88 -4.04
C ASP A 110 -10.47 -20.69 -3.46
N ARG A 111 -10.16 -21.33 -2.34
CA ARG A 111 -8.80 -21.34 -1.78
C ARG A 111 -7.83 -22.10 -2.69
N ALA A 112 -8.22 -23.27 -3.18
CA ALA A 112 -7.39 -24.05 -4.10
C ALA A 112 -7.12 -23.28 -5.41
N ALA A 113 -8.16 -22.71 -6.02
CA ALA A 113 -8.04 -21.90 -7.23
C ALA A 113 -7.16 -20.66 -7.02
N LYS A 114 -7.29 -19.99 -5.86
CA LYS A 114 -6.39 -18.89 -5.49
C LYS A 114 -4.93 -19.36 -5.42
N THR A 115 -4.64 -20.44 -4.71
CA THR A 115 -3.27 -20.96 -4.59
C THR A 115 -2.67 -21.21 -5.97
N HIS A 116 -3.41 -21.91 -6.84
CA HIS A 116 -2.96 -22.21 -8.20
C HIS A 116 -2.72 -20.93 -9.04
N LEU A 117 -3.62 -19.95 -8.96
CA LEU A 117 -3.47 -18.66 -9.63
C LEU A 117 -2.23 -17.90 -9.16
N LEU A 118 -1.97 -17.86 -7.85
CA LEU A 118 -0.80 -17.19 -7.28
C LEU A 118 0.50 -17.90 -7.67
N GLU A 119 0.51 -19.23 -7.67
CA GLU A 119 1.64 -20.04 -8.13
C GLU A 119 1.97 -19.76 -9.60
N THR A 120 0.96 -19.80 -10.48
CA THR A 120 1.12 -19.51 -11.91
C THR A 120 1.65 -18.09 -12.13
N THR A 121 1.05 -17.11 -11.45
CA THR A 121 1.46 -15.69 -11.57
C THR A 121 2.86 -15.43 -11.01
N ALA A 122 3.30 -16.16 -9.99
CA ALA A 122 4.64 -16.03 -9.44
C ALA A 122 5.72 -16.55 -10.41
N HIS A 123 5.41 -17.61 -11.17
CA HIS A 123 6.30 -18.22 -12.16
C HIS A 123 6.30 -17.48 -13.51
N ASP A 124 5.22 -16.77 -13.86
CA ASP A 124 5.13 -16.05 -15.12
C ASP A 124 6.17 -14.92 -15.22
N ARG A 125 7.15 -15.10 -16.10
CA ARG A 125 8.23 -14.13 -16.35
C ARG A 125 7.76 -12.90 -17.13
N ALA A 126 6.64 -12.98 -17.84
CA ALA A 126 6.04 -11.85 -18.53
C ALA A 126 5.26 -10.94 -17.57
N ALA A 127 4.84 -11.46 -16.41
CA ALA A 127 4.16 -10.67 -15.40
C ALA A 127 5.08 -9.62 -14.77
N PRO A 128 4.55 -8.43 -14.38
CA PRO A 128 5.33 -7.41 -13.70
C PRO A 128 6.04 -7.96 -12.44
N PRO A 129 7.33 -7.64 -12.20
CA PRO A 129 8.09 -8.15 -11.04
C PRO A 129 7.39 -7.98 -9.69
N ALA A 130 6.75 -6.82 -9.48
CA ALA A 130 6.01 -6.55 -8.25
C ALA A 130 4.82 -7.50 -8.05
N LEU A 131 4.15 -7.90 -9.13
CA LEU A 131 3.04 -8.85 -9.11
C LEU A 131 3.54 -10.27 -8.86
N ARG A 132 4.65 -10.69 -9.50
CA ARG A 132 5.29 -11.99 -9.26
C ARG A 132 5.63 -12.16 -7.77
N VAL A 133 6.32 -11.18 -7.18
CA VAL A 133 6.69 -11.19 -5.76
C VAL A 133 5.45 -11.13 -4.86
N ARG A 134 4.47 -10.28 -5.16
CA ARG A 134 3.22 -10.22 -4.38
C ARG A 134 2.51 -11.57 -4.37
N SER A 135 2.49 -12.27 -5.51
CA SER A 135 1.83 -13.57 -5.63
C SER A 135 2.56 -14.64 -4.84
N ALA A 136 3.90 -14.68 -4.92
CA ALA A 136 4.72 -15.56 -4.11
C ALA A 136 4.55 -15.30 -2.58
N VAL A 137 4.43 -14.04 -2.16
CA VAL A 137 4.10 -13.70 -0.76
C VAL A 137 2.67 -14.15 -0.41
N GLY A 138 1.70 -13.99 -1.31
CA GLY A 138 0.33 -14.44 -1.10
C GLY A 138 0.21 -15.95 -0.84
N LEU A 139 1.08 -16.76 -1.45
CA LEU A 139 1.15 -18.21 -1.22
C LEU A 139 1.51 -18.57 0.23
N LEU A 140 2.28 -17.73 0.95
CA LEU A 140 2.60 -17.95 2.37
C LEU A 140 1.33 -18.04 3.24
N GLY A 141 0.28 -17.31 2.84
CA GLY A 141 -1.03 -17.32 3.50
C GLY A 141 -1.97 -18.45 3.07
N CYS A 142 -1.53 -19.39 2.23
CA CYS A 142 -2.36 -20.47 1.68
C CYS A 142 -2.13 -21.83 2.39
N GLY A 143 -1.72 -21.80 3.66
CA GLY A 143 -1.47 -22.98 4.48
C GLY A 143 -0.10 -23.63 4.23
N ALA A 144 0.07 -24.87 4.71
CA ALA A 144 1.37 -25.56 4.65
C ALA A 144 1.84 -25.84 3.21
N ALA A 145 0.93 -26.29 2.34
CA ALA A 145 1.23 -26.54 0.93
C ALA A 145 1.67 -25.25 0.21
N GLY A 146 0.91 -24.15 0.38
CA GLY A 146 1.25 -22.85 -0.19
C GLY A 146 2.60 -22.34 0.32
N ARG A 147 2.92 -22.50 1.61
CA ARG A 147 4.26 -22.17 2.15
C ARG A 147 5.35 -23.01 1.51
N GLY A 148 5.14 -24.32 1.33
CA GLY A 148 6.09 -25.21 0.68
C GLY A 148 6.48 -24.76 -0.73
N GLN A 149 5.52 -24.23 -1.49
CA GLN A 149 5.75 -23.66 -2.82
C GLN A 149 6.35 -22.24 -2.77
N ALA A 150 5.88 -21.40 -1.84
CA ALA A 150 6.27 -20.00 -1.74
C ALA A 150 7.74 -19.78 -1.43
N LEU A 151 8.32 -20.57 -0.52
CA LEU A 151 9.69 -20.37 -0.05
C LEU A 151 10.75 -20.50 -1.15
N PRO A 152 10.81 -21.60 -1.93
CA PRO A 152 11.76 -21.69 -3.05
C PRO A 152 11.52 -20.61 -4.11
N LEU A 153 10.26 -20.25 -4.38
CA LEU A 153 9.90 -19.16 -5.30
C LEU A 153 10.44 -17.81 -4.85
N LEU A 154 10.18 -17.42 -3.60
CA LEU A 154 10.67 -16.15 -3.03
C LEU A 154 12.19 -16.11 -3.00
N LEU A 155 12.84 -17.24 -2.77
CA LEU A 155 14.29 -17.33 -2.81
C LEU A 155 14.85 -17.13 -4.22
N GLY A 156 14.23 -17.76 -5.23
CA GLY A 156 14.57 -17.53 -6.63
C GLY A 156 14.39 -16.06 -7.01
N LEU A 157 13.24 -15.46 -6.69
CA LEU A 157 12.95 -14.04 -6.96
C LEU A 157 13.90 -13.08 -6.24
N ALA A 158 14.34 -13.40 -5.01
CA ALA A 158 15.32 -12.58 -4.29
C ALA A 158 16.69 -12.59 -4.98
N GLN A 159 17.05 -13.71 -5.60
CA GLN A 159 18.35 -13.93 -6.23
C GLN A 159 18.39 -13.57 -7.73
N GLU A 160 17.24 -13.45 -8.39
CA GLU A 160 17.13 -13.11 -9.81
C GLU A 160 17.66 -11.70 -10.08
N GLU A 161 18.88 -11.59 -10.62
CA GLU A 161 19.58 -10.31 -10.82
C GLU A 161 18.88 -9.36 -11.79
N ALA A 162 18.14 -9.91 -12.75
CA ALA A 162 17.34 -9.15 -13.70
C ALA A 162 16.17 -8.40 -13.04
N LEU A 163 15.76 -8.77 -11.81
CA LEU A 163 14.67 -8.10 -11.13
C LEU A 163 15.11 -6.77 -10.50
N PRO A 164 14.23 -5.76 -10.49
CA PRO A 164 14.49 -4.50 -9.79
C PRO A 164 14.79 -4.75 -8.30
N ALA A 165 15.71 -3.97 -7.75
CA ALA A 165 16.12 -4.10 -6.34
C ALA A 165 14.93 -4.08 -5.36
N SER A 166 13.89 -3.27 -5.64
CA SER A 166 12.68 -3.22 -4.81
C SER A 166 11.90 -4.55 -4.76
N ALA A 167 11.82 -5.27 -5.87
CA ALA A 167 11.19 -6.58 -5.94
C ALA A 167 12.02 -7.62 -5.17
N ARG A 168 13.35 -7.62 -5.39
CA ARG A 168 14.29 -8.50 -4.69
C ARG A 168 14.30 -8.27 -3.18
N THR A 169 14.30 -7.01 -2.74
CA THR A 169 14.18 -6.63 -1.32
C THR A 169 12.87 -7.14 -0.71
N ARG A 170 11.74 -6.99 -1.41
CA ARG A 170 10.44 -7.46 -0.91
C ARG A 170 10.41 -8.98 -0.79
N ALA A 171 10.95 -9.72 -1.76
CA ALA A 171 11.03 -11.17 -1.71
C ALA A 171 11.94 -11.65 -0.56
N ALA A 172 13.13 -11.07 -0.43
CA ALA A 172 14.06 -11.39 0.65
C ALA A 172 13.48 -11.05 2.03
N ARG A 173 12.78 -9.92 2.17
CA ARG A 173 12.09 -9.54 3.40
C ARG A 173 11.06 -10.59 3.83
N ALA A 174 10.24 -11.07 2.90
CA ALA A 174 9.25 -12.10 3.20
C ALA A 174 9.91 -13.41 3.70
N LEU A 175 11.07 -13.79 3.16
CA LEU A 175 11.84 -14.93 3.67
C LEU A 175 12.35 -14.70 5.10
N VAL A 176 12.81 -13.49 5.40
CA VAL A 176 13.31 -13.14 6.74
C VAL A 176 12.18 -13.20 7.79
N GLU A 177 10.99 -12.73 7.43
CA GLU A 177 9.79 -12.72 8.27
C GLU A 177 9.22 -14.14 8.47
N GLU A 178 9.07 -14.92 7.41
CA GLU A 178 8.26 -16.14 7.40
C GLU A 178 9.08 -17.46 7.41
N ALA A 179 10.39 -17.42 7.15
CA ALA A 179 11.22 -18.62 7.03
C ALA A 179 12.54 -18.52 7.81
N PRO A 180 12.54 -18.89 9.11
CA PRO A 180 13.74 -18.86 9.95
C PRO A 180 14.96 -19.55 9.33
N ALA A 181 14.76 -20.72 8.70
CA ALA A 181 15.82 -21.48 8.04
C ALA A 181 16.45 -20.76 6.83
N SER A 182 15.74 -19.80 6.22
CA SER A 182 16.22 -19.03 5.06
C SER A 182 16.82 -17.67 5.42
N ARG A 183 16.78 -17.27 6.70
CA ARG A 183 17.20 -15.93 7.15
C ARG A 183 18.62 -15.57 6.75
N SER A 184 19.59 -16.48 6.95
CA SER A 184 20.99 -16.23 6.61
C SER A 184 21.18 -15.94 5.11
N ARG A 185 20.53 -16.73 4.24
CA ARG A 185 20.58 -16.56 2.79
C ARG A 185 19.85 -15.28 2.35
N ALA A 186 18.70 -14.97 2.94
CA ALA A 186 17.96 -13.76 2.66
C ALA A 186 18.72 -12.49 3.11
N LEU A 187 19.36 -12.51 4.29
CA LEU A 187 20.22 -11.43 4.76
C LEU A 187 21.43 -11.21 3.83
N LYS A 188 22.05 -12.28 3.31
CA LYS A 188 23.12 -12.16 2.31
C LYS A 188 22.65 -11.41 1.06
N VAL A 189 21.46 -11.73 0.55
CA VAL A 189 20.85 -11.01 -0.59
C VAL A 189 20.57 -9.56 -0.23
N LEU A 190 19.98 -9.29 0.93
CA LEU A 190 19.68 -7.91 1.36
C LEU A 190 20.95 -7.07 1.46
N ARG A 191 22.00 -7.58 2.10
CA ARG A 191 23.28 -6.88 2.22
C ARG A 191 23.93 -6.61 0.86
N SER A 192 23.81 -7.53 -0.10
CA SER A 192 24.35 -7.31 -1.45
C SER A 192 23.58 -6.25 -2.26
N LEU A 193 22.35 -5.88 -1.87
CA LEU A 193 21.56 -4.81 -2.50
C LEU A 193 21.90 -3.41 -1.97
N LEU A 194 22.56 -3.30 -0.81
CA LEU A 194 22.91 -2.00 -0.22
C LEU A 194 23.74 -1.09 -1.14
N PRO A 195 24.82 -1.57 -1.80
CA PRO A 195 25.64 -0.71 -2.65
C PRO A 195 24.96 -0.32 -3.97
N THR A 196 24.01 -1.11 -4.47
CA THR A 196 23.42 -0.92 -5.81
C THR A 196 22.10 -0.13 -5.80
N THR A 197 21.64 0.32 -4.63
CA THR A 197 20.32 0.95 -4.46
C THR A 197 20.41 2.46 -4.29
N THR A 198 19.38 3.17 -4.77
CA THR A 198 19.19 4.60 -4.45
C THR A 198 18.93 4.77 -2.96
N PRO A 199 19.16 5.96 -2.36
CA PRO A 199 18.96 6.16 -0.92
C PRO A 199 17.58 5.74 -0.40
N LEU A 200 16.50 6.00 -1.13
CA LEU A 200 15.15 5.58 -0.70
C LEU A 200 14.94 4.06 -0.79
N GLN A 201 15.53 3.40 -1.79
CA GLN A 201 15.50 1.95 -1.90
C GLN A 201 16.36 1.29 -0.82
N ARG A 202 17.56 1.83 -0.56
CA ARG A 202 18.48 1.36 0.48
C ARG A 202 17.86 1.44 1.87
N ARG A 203 17.07 2.48 2.17
CA ARG A 203 16.21 2.53 3.37
C ARG A 203 15.30 1.32 3.48
N GLY A 204 14.65 0.92 2.37
CA GLY A 204 13.80 -0.27 2.32
C GLY A 204 14.57 -1.57 2.60
N VAL A 205 15.80 -1.67 2.08
CA VAL A 205 16.72 -2.79 2.36
C VAL A 205 17.08 -2.85 3.84
N TRP A 206 17.47 -1.72 4.45
CA TRP A 206 17.76 -1.67 5.89
C TRP A 206 16.55 -2.02 6.76
N LEU A 207 15.35 -1.56 6.41
CA LEU A 207 14.13 -1.95 7.12
C LEU A 207 13.88 -3.47 7.04
N ALA A 208 14.22 -4.11 5.93
CA ALA A 208 14.13 -5.57 5.80
C ALA A 208 15.18 -6.29 6.64
N ILE A 209 16.43 -5.79 6.68
CA ILE A 209 17.49 -6.31 7.56
C ILE A 209 17.08 -6.18 9.04
N GLY A 210 16.49 -5.03 9.40
CA GLY A 210 16.07 -4.71 10.76
C GLY A 210 14.99 -5.60 11.34
N VAL A 211 14.33 -6.44 10.53
CA VAL A 211 13.42 -7.49 11.02
C VAL A 211 14.18 -8.53 11.86
N VAL A 212 15.43 -8.81 11.53
CA VAL A 212 16.28 -9.77 12.27
C VAL A 212 17.44 -9.08 12.98
N GLU A 213 18.04 -8.07 12.36
CA GLU A 213 19.21 -7.35 12.88
C GLU A 213 18.88 -5.87 13.12
N PRO A 214 18.02 -5.53 14.11
CA PRO A 214 17.53 -4.16 14.31
C PRO A 214 18.65 -3.16 14.64
N THR A 215 19.71 -3.61 15.31
CA THR A 215 20.86 -2.75 15.64
C THR A 215 21.70 -2.43 14.40
N GLU A 216 22.05 -3.43 13.57
CA GLU A 216 22.77 -3.23 12.30
C GLU A 216 22.00 -2.27 11.39
N ALA A 217 20.70 -2.52 11.23
CA ALA A 217 19.84 -1.67 10.42
C ALA A 217 19.72 -0.24 10.96
N ALA A 218 19.60 -0.07 12.28
CA ALA A 218 19.55 1.26 12.90
C ALA A 218 20.86 2.04 12.69
N VAL A 219 22.02 1.39 12.74
CA VAL A 219 23.32 2.00 12.44
C VAL A 219 23.38 2.45 10.98
N GLY A 220 23.08 1.56 10.02
CA GLY A 220 23.11 1.90 8.60
C GLY A 220 22.11 3.01 8.22
N LEU A 221 20.92 3.02 8.83
CA LEU A 221 19.95 4.11 8.65
C LEU A 221 20.43 5.42 9.27
N LEU A 222 21.14 5.39 10.40
CA LEU A 222 21.70 6.58 11.04
C LEU A 222 22.81 7.20 10.19
N GLU A 223 23.69 6.38 9.61
CA GLU A 223 24.72 6.84 8.67
C GLU A 223 24.08 7.53 7.46
N MET A 224 23.05 6.92 6.88
CA MET A 224 22.31 7.52 5.77
C MET A 224 21.58 8.81 6.17
N ALA A 225 21.03 8.88 7.37
CA ALA A 225 20.36 10.08 7.87
C ALA A 225 21.35 11.26 8.04
N ARG A 226 22.58 10.96 8.44
CA ARG A 226 23.66 11.93 8.66
C ARG A 226 24.40 12.34 7.39
N ASN A 227 24.36 11.53 6.33
CA ASN A 227 25.10 11.81 5.11
C ASN A 227 24.50 13.05 4.37
N PRO A 228 25.26 14.15 4.23
CA PRO A 228 24.79 15.36 3.55
C PRO A 228 24.61 15.18 2.03
N ASP A 229 25.24 14.18 1.41
CA ASP A 229 25.11 13.89 -0.02
C ASP A 229 23.75 13.26 -0.36
N HIS A 230 22.97 12.89 0.64
CA HIS A 230 21.61 12.38 0.45
C HIS A 230 20.59 13.52 0.47
N THR A 231 19.57 13.37 -0.38
CA THR A 231 18.46 14.33 -0.41
C THR A 231 17.84 14.50 0.98
N PRO A 232 17.37 15.71 1.34
CA PRO A 232 16.70 15.96 2.62
C PRO A 232 15.54 14.98 2.90
N VAL A 233 14.77 14.62 1.86
CA VAL A 233 13.69 13.62 1.96
C VAL A 233 14.23 12.27 2.42
N ALA A 234 15.30 11.76 1.78
CA ALA A 234 15.88 10.47 2.16
C ALA A 234 16.41 10.49 3.60
N ARG A 235 17.10 11.57 4.00
CA ARG A 235 17.64 11.74 5.34
C ARG A 235 16.54 11.72 6.42
N VAL A 236 15.46 12.48 6.23
CA VAL A 236 14.29 12.48 7.15
C VAL A 236 13.63 11.10 7.23
N ARG A 237 13.44 10.44 6.08
CA ARG A 237 12.82 9.11 6.03
C ARG A 237 13.68 8.03 6.70
N CYS A 238 15.00 8.14 6.61
CA CYS A 238 15.91 7.28 7.37
C CYS A 238 15.83 7.57 8.87
N ALA A 239 15.83 8.84 9.29
CA ALA A 239 15.64 9.21 10.70
C ALA A 239 14.32 8.65 11.27
N GLU A 240 13.22 8.74 10.53
CA GLU A 240 11.92 8.14 10.88
C GLU A 240 12.02 6.61 11.05
N ALA A 241 12.69 5.93 10.11
CA ALA A 241 12.89 4.49 10.16
C ALA A 241 13.70 4.05 11.40
N ILE A 242 14.72 4.81 11.80
CA ILE A 242 15.48 4.54 13.04
C ILE A 242 14.54 4.49 14.25
N THR A 243 13.65 5.47 14.40
CA THR A 243 12.72 5.52 15.55
C THR A 243 11.68 4.39 15.55
N THR A 244 11.42 3.81 14.38
CA THR A 244 10.53 2.65 14.22
C THR A 244 11.23 1.37 14.68
N LEU A 245 12.52 1.20 14.35
CA LEU A 245 13.31 0.05 14.77
C LEU A 245 13.75 0.13 16.24
N ARG A 246 14.14 1.34 16.70
CA ARG A 246 14.72 1.59 18.02
C ARG A 246 14.18 2.88 18.64
N ARG A 247 13.22 2.74 19.55
CA ARG A 247 12.57 3.88 20.24
C ARG A 247 13.54 4.67 21.12
N ASP A 248 14.60 4.02 21.61
CA ASP A 248 15.67 4.63 22.41
C ASP A 248 16.63 5.49 21.58
N TRP A 249 16.53 5.46 20.24
CA TRP A 249 17.37 6.25 19.34
C TRP A 249 16.68 7.52 18.82
N LYS A 250 15.56 7.91 19.45
CA LYS A 250 14.83 9.14 19.11
C LYS A 250 15.71 10.38 19.11
N ASP A 251 16.59 10.53 20.10
CA ASP A 251 17.47 11.70 20.18
C ASP A 251 18.45 11.76 19.01
N LYS A 252 18.99 10.60 18.58
CA LYS A 252 19.87 10.52 17.41
C LYS A 252 19.13 10.90 16.12
N ALA A 253 17.89 10.44 15.97
CA ALA A 253 17.04 10.81 14.83
C ALA A 253 16.62 12.29 14.86
N ALA A 254 16.35 12.83 16.05
CA ALA A 254 15.98 14.22 16.28
C ALA A 254 17.07 15.19 15.83
N LEU A 255 18.35 14.85 16.00
CA LEU A 255 19.46 15.68 15.49
C LEU A 255 19.38 15.91 13.97
N THR A 256 19.08 14.86 13.20
CA THR A 256 18.91 14.99 11.73
C THR A 256 17.66 15.78 11.40
N ALA A 257 16.54 15.51 12.11
CA ALA A 257 15.29 16.24 11.91
C ALA A 257 15.47 17.74 12.21
N ARG A 258 16.21 18.10 13.26
CA ARG A 258 16.54 19.50 13.59
C ARG A 258 17.34 20.16 12.48
N GLN A 259 18.44 19.54 12.04
CA GLN A 259 19.24 20.08 10.94
C GLN A 259 18.38 20.40 9.71
N ILE A 260 17.49 19.49 9.31
CA ILE A 260 16.67 19.65 8.10
C ILE A 260 15.50 20.61 8.31
N ALA A 261 14.93 20.66 9.53
CA ALA A 261 13.81 21.55 9.83
C ALA A 261 14.22 23.03 9.78
N PHE A 262 15.44 23.35 10.20
CA PHE A 262 15.95 24.73 10.26
C PHE A 262 16.80 25.12 9.03
N ASP A 263 16.94 24.23 8.05
CA ASP A 263 17.62 24.54 6.79
C ASP A 263 16.66 25.25 5.83
N THR A 264 16.94 26.53 5.57
CA THR A 264 16.12 27.40 4.72
C THR A 264 16.20 27.06 3.23
N THR A 265 17.15 26.21 2.82
CA THR A 265 17.31 25.77 1.43
C THR A 265 16.45 24.55 1.08
N VAL A 266 15.91 23.85 2.10
CA VAL A 266 15.13 22.63 1.95
C VAL A 266 13.70 22.96 1.49
N PRO A 267 13.08 22.15 0.61
CA PRO A 267 11.67 22.34 0.24
C PRO A 267 10.75 22.37 1.47
N TRP A 268 9.87 23.37 1.53
CA TRP A 268 9.04 23.68 2.71
C TRP A 268 8.33 22.46 3.33
N HIS A 269 7.80 21.55 2.49
CA HIS A 269 7.05 20.38 2.94
C HIS A 269 7.94 19.35 3.65
N VAL A 270 9.21 19.29 3.27
CA VAL A 270 10.23 18.44 3.93
C VAL A 270 10.63 19.06 5.26
N GLY A 271 10.93 20.36 5.29
CA GLY A 271 11.22 21.10 6.52
C GLY A 271 10.08 21.00 7.54
N ARG A 272 8.83 21.19 7.10
CA ARG A 272 7.63 21.00 7.94
C ARG A 272 7.50 19.57 8.47
N THR A 273 7.78 18.56 7.64
CA THR A 273 7.74 17.15 8.07
C THR A 273 8.83 16.87 9.11
N ALA A 274 10.05 17.36 8.89
CA ALA A 274 11.15 17.28 9.83
C ALA A 274 10.82 17.97 11.17
N ALA A 275 10.22 19.16 11.14
CA ALA A 275 9.79 19.87 12.34
C ALA A 275 8.72 19.11 13.14
N ARG A 276 7.74 18.48 12.47
CA ARG A 276 6.75 17.60 13.13
C ARG A 276 7.42 16.42 13.82
N HIS A 277 8.39 15.79 13.15
CA HIS A 277 9.15 14.70 13.72
C HIS A 277 9.99 15.16 14.92
N LEU A 278 10.66 16.31 14.82
CA LEU A 278 11.44 16.89 15.90
C LEU A 278 10.56 17.15 17.14
N ALA A 279 9.39 17.77 16.96
CA ALA A 279 8.44 18.02 18.05
C ALA A 279 7.96 16.74 18.75
N ARG A 280 7.92 15.62 18.02
CA ARG A 280 7.50 14.31 18.54
C ARG A 280 8.65 13.53 19.20
N TRP A 281 9.87 13.67 18.70
CA TRP A 281 10.99 12.80 19.10
C TRP A 281 11.89 13.42 20.17
N SER A 282 12.01 14.75 20.22
CA SER A 282 12.85 15.44 21.20
C SER A 282 11.99 16.19 22.21
N GLU A 283 12.18 15.90 23.49
CA GLU A 283 11.63 16.70 24.59
C GLU A 283 12.25 18.12 24.57
N VAL A 284 13.57 18.21 24.38
CA VAL A 284 14.36 19.44 24.47
C VAL A 284 14.02 20.43 23.35
N CYS A 285 13.91 19.96 22.11
CA CYS A 285 13.61 20.83 20.96
C CYS A 285 12.10 20.92 20.65
N ARG A 286 11.23 20.43 21.54
CA ARG A 286 9.79 20.35 21.24
C ARG A 286 9.16 21.70 20.98
N GLU A 287 9.41 22.66 21.86
CA GLU A 287 8.79 23.99 21.76
C GLU A 287 9.36 24.78 20.57
N GLU A 288 10.68 24.73 20.37
CA GLU A 288 11.37 25.28 19.19
C GLU A 288 10.75 24.75 17.88
N ALA A 289 10.50 23.44 17.80
CA ALA A 289 9.89 22.81 16.65
C ALA A 289 8.40 23.21 16.45
N ARG A 290 7.64 23.36 17.56
CA ARG A 290 6.24 23.81 17.51
C ARG A 290 6.14 25.25 17.05
N GLU A 291 7.05 26.10 17.50
CA GLU A 291 7.14 27.50 17.05
C GLU A 291 7.44 27.58 15.56
N LEU A 292 8.42 26.83 15.08
CA LEU A 292 8.70 26.70 13.64
C LEU A 292 7.48 26.22 12.85
N LEU A 293 6.71 25.26 13.36
CA LEU A 293 5.50 24.79 12.68
C LEU A 293 4.38 25.84 12.58
N ARG A 294 4.33 26.79 13.53
CA ARG A 294 3.38 27.92 13.53
C ARG A 294 3.83 29.02 12.57
N SER A 295 5.14 29.26 12.43
CA SER A 295 5.69 30.28 11.53
C SER A 295 5.72 29.85 10.06
N LEU A 296 5.80 28.54 9.80
CA LEU A 296 5.76 28.01 8.44
C LEU A 296 4.39 28.28 7.78
N PRO A 297 4.36 28.81 6.55
CA PRO A 297 3.12 29.12 5.86
C PRO A 297 2.27 27.86 5.72
N HIS A 298 0.96 28.02 5.93
CA HIS A 298 0.00 26.99 5.56
C HIS A 298 0.04 26.86 4.04
N GLN A 299 0.04 25.61 3.55
CA GLN A 299 0.12 25.27 2.14
C GLN A 299 -0.74 26.25 1.31
N PRO A 300 -0.18 26.97 0.32
CA PRO A 300 -1.03 27.72 -0.60
C PRO A 300 -1.95 26.68 -1.24
N THR A 301 -3.25 26.79 -0.95
CA THR A 301 -4.28 25.92 -1.52
C THR A 301 -4.21 26.10 -3.03
N SER A 302 -3.48 25.20 -3.68
CA SER A 302 -3.22 25.20 -5.11
C SER A 302 -4.47 24.66 -5.81
N HIS A 303 -5.56 25.39 -5.68
CA HIS A 303 -6.82 25.19 -6.41
C HIS A 303 -7.43 26.55 -6.73
N THR A 304 -6.69 27.34 -7.50
CA THR A 304 -7.30 28.28 -8.44
C THR A 304 -6.63 27.99 -9.77
N ASN A 305 -7.20 27.03 -10.50
CA ASN A 305 -6.84 26.82 -11.89
C ASN A 305 -7.20 28.12 -12.63
N PRO A 306 -6.24 28.86 -13.21
CA PRO A 306 -6.60 29.93 -14.12
C PRO A 306 -7.34 29.29 -15.29
N SER A 307 -8.58 29.73 -15.49
CA SER A 307 -9.41 29.30 -16.60
C SER A 307 -8.65 29.58 -17.88
N ILE A 308 -8.19 28.55 -18.58
CA ILE A 308 -7.60 28.70 -19.90
C ILE A 308 -8.75 29.14 -20.82
N PRO A 309 -8.71 30.35 -21.41
CA PRO A 309 -9.73 30.76 -22.37
C PRO A 309 -9.65 29.83 -23.59
N ARG A 310 -10.77 29.18 -23.91
CA ARG A 310 -10.92 28.46 -25.17
C ARG A 310 -11.00 29.51 -26.28
N ASN A 311 -9.96 29.60 -27.10
CA ASN A 311 -10.04 30.38 -28.34
C ASN A 311 -11.12 29.76 -29.23
N SER A 312 -12.01 30.63 -29.69
CA SER A 312 -13.06 30.37 -30.68
C SER A 312 -12.47 30.24 -32.08
#